data_AF-A0A354ENA1-F1
#
_entry.id   AF-A0A354ENA1-F1
#
_cell.length_a   1.000
_cell.length_b   1.000
_cell.length_c   1.000
_cell.angle_alpha   90.00
_cell.angle_beta   90.00
_cell.angle_gamma   90.00
#
_symmetry.space_group_name_H-M   'P 1'
#
loop_
_entity.id
_entity.type
_entity.pdbx_description
1 polymer ?
#
loop_
_entity_poly.entity_id
_entity_poly.type
_entity_poly.pdbx_seq_one_letter_code
_entity_poly.pdbx_strand_id
1 'polypeptide(L)'
;MNRDNWTPERLTPRDVVMDRDITITADCSGCRYIVEVNVWKIGARMADDPFQIMRFRCRRCGAYATSLMIGRRNMAQGEKLFAIPLKPRCWDEGHDANQRAALARLDRKR
;
A
#
# COMPACT_ATOMS: atom_id res chain seq x y z
N MET A 1 -5.13 -0.53 -21.55
CA MET A 1 -5.84 0.54 -20.81
C MET A 1 -4.99 1.80 -20.89
N ASN A 2 -5.55 2.93 -21.34
CA ASN A 2 -4.83 4.21 -21.37
C ASN A 2 -4.48 4.62 -19.93
N ARG A 3 -3.21 4.99 -19.71
CA ARG A 3 -2.66 5.45 -18.42
C ARG A 3 -3.40 6.69 -17.86
N ASP A 4 -4.11 7.41 -18.72
CA ASP A 4 -4.80 8.68 -18.41
C ASP A 4 -5.98 8.56 -17.43
N ASN A 5 -6.39 7.34 -17.07
CA ASN A 5 -7.52 7.09 -16.17
C ASN A 5 -7.11 6.53 -14.80
N TRP A 6 -5.83 6.54 -14.44
CA TRP A 6 -5.39 6.10 -13.11
C TRP A 6 -5.82 7.10 -12.05
N THR A 7 -6.70 6.64 -11.15
CA THR A 7 -7.09 7.38 -9.95
C THR A 7 -6.85 6.52 -8.71
N PRO A 8 -6.72 7.13 -7.52
CA PRO A 8 -6.54 6.39 -6.28
C PRO A 8 -7.62 5.33 -6.03
N GLU A 9 -8.85 5.56 -6.49
CA GLU A 9 -10.01 4.69 -6.27
C GLU A 9 -10.07 3.51 -7.26
N ARG A 10 -9.37 3.61 -8.39
CA ARG A 10 -9.52 2.68 -9.52
C ARG A 10 -8.27 1.87 -9.85
N LEU A 11 -7.10 2.30 -9.40
CA LEU A 11 -5.85 1.59 -9.72
C LEU A 11 -5.83 0.19 -9.11
N THR A 12 -5.61 -0.82 -9.96
CA THR A 12 -5.50 -2.23 -9.55
C THR A 12 -4.08 -2.77 -9.75
N PRO A 13 -3.70 -3.89 -9.11
CA PRO A 13 -2.44 -4.57 -9.40
C PRO A 13 -2.27 -4.95 -10.86
N ARG A 14 -3.35 -5.34 -11.55
CA ARG A 14 -3.32 -5.71 -12.97
C ARG A 14 -2.97 -4.53 -13.88
N ASP A 15 -3.35 -3.31 -13.51
CA ASP A 15 -2.97 -2.11 -14.26
C ASP A 15 -1.47 -1.84 -14.16
N VAL A 16 -0.90 -2.07 -12.96
CA VAL A 16 0.50 -1.75 -12.67
C VAL A 16 1.46 -2.85 -13.13
N VAL A 17 1.05 -4.13 -13.09
CA VAL A 17 1.92 -5.26 -13.43
C VAL A 17 2.46 -5.19 -14.87
N MET A 18 1.73 -4.52 -15.76
CA MET A 18 2.10 -4.31 -17.16
C MET A 18 3.13 -3.18 -17.34
N ASP A 19 3.37 -2.36 -16.32
CA ASP A 19 4.24 -1.18 -16.38
C ASP A 19 5.44 -1.33 -15.43
N ARG A 20 6.59 -1.74 -16.00
CA ARG A 20 7.81 -2.05 -15.24
C ARG A 20 8.46 -0.84 -14.56
N ASP A 21 8.12 0.36 -15.01
CA ASP A 21 8.68 1.59 -14.47
C ASP A 21 7.86 2.11 -13.29
N ILE A 22 6.68 1.56 -13.02
CA ILE A 22 5.86 1.98 -11.90
C ILE A 22 6.31 1.29 -10.62
N THR A 23 6.48 2.09 -9.58
CA THR A 23 6.79 1.63 -8.23
C THR A 23 5.61 1.88 -7.32
N ILE A 24 5.36 0.91 -6.45
CA ILE A 24 4.37 1.02 -5.38
C ILE A 24 5.12 0.93 -4.08
N THR A 25 5.00 1.94 -3.24
CA THR A 25 5.70 1.99 -1.97
C THR A 25 4.70 2.06 -0.83
N ALA A 26 4.85 1.18 0.16
CA ALA A 26 4.07 1.21 1.38
C ALA A 26 4.88 1.85 2.50
N ASP A 27 4.28 2.80 3.22
CA ASP A 27 4.82 3.35 4.47
C ASP A 27 4.06 2.78 5.66
N CYS A 28 4.81 2.17 6.58
CA CYS A 28 4.27 1.64 7.81
C CYS A 28 4.03 2.75 8.84
N SER A 29 2.76 3.00 9.20
CA SER A 29 2.39 4.02 10.20
C SER A 29 3.03 3.84 11.57
N GLY A 30 3.34 2.60 11.96
CA GLY A 30 4.03 2.29 13.21
C GLY A 30 5.54 2.56 13.17
N CYS A 31 6.29 1.64 12.56
CA CYS A 31 7.77 1.71 12.59
C CYS A 31 8.41 2.57 11.49
N ARG A 32 7.62 3.30 10.69
CA ARG A 32 8.07 4.15 9.56
C ARG A 32 8.93 3.42 8.52
N TYR A 33 8.83 2.09 8.49
CA TYR A 33 9.54 1.30 7.52
C TYR A 33 8.87 1.43 6.16
N ILE A 34 9.64 1.89 5.19
CA ILE A 34 9.24 2.09 3.80
C ILE A 34 9.72 0.91 2.99
N VAL A 35 8.83 0.31 2.19
CA VAL A 35 9.18 -0.83 1.33
C VAL A 35 8.46 -0.74 -0.01
N GLU A 36 9.17 -1.10 -1.08
CA GLU A 36 8.56 -1.29 -2.38
C GLU A 36 7.75 -2.60 -2.39
N VAL A 37 6.48 -2.50 -2.78
CA VAL A 37 5.56 -3.61 -2.89
C VAL A 37 5.81 -4.33 -4.20
N ASN A 38 6.13 -5.62 -4.11
CA ASN A 38 6.15 -6.47 -5.28
C ASN A 38 4.71 -6.84 -5.67
N VAL A 39 4.20 -6.22 -6.74
CA VAL A 39 2.86 -6.47 -7.29
C VAL A 39 2.61 -7.94 -7.61
N TRP A 40 3.62 -8.70 -8.04
CA TRP A 40 3.48 -10.13 -8.33
C TRP A 40 3.20 -10.98 -7.09
N LYS A 41 3.45 -10.46 -5.88
CA LYS A 41 3.09 -11.12 -4.63
C LYS A 41 1.65 -10.86 -4.21
N ILE A 42 0.94 -9.97 -4.92
CA ILE A 42 -0.50 -9.77 -4.73
C ILE A 42 -1.18 -10.95 -5.43
N GLY A 43 -1.80 -11.82 -4.64
CA GLY A 43 -2.40 -13.05 -5.16
C GLY A 43 -3.42 -12.77 -6.27
N ALA A 44 -3.51 -13.68 -7.25
CA ALA A 44 -4.33 -13.51 -8.46
C ALA A 44 -5.79 -13.12 -8.17
N ARG A 45 -6.36 -13.56 -7.05
CA ARG A 45 -7.73 -13.21 -6.62
C ARG A 45 -7.92 -11.72 -6.32
N MET A 46 -6.86 -11.02 -5.91
CA MET A 46 -6.88 -9.59 -5.58
C MET A 46 -6.35 -8.74 -6.74
N ALA A 47 -5.98 -9.34 -7.88
CA ALA A 47 -5.35 -8.61 -8.98
C ALA A 47 -6.28 -7.56 -9.63
N ASP A 48 -7.59 -7.78 -9.50
CA ASP A 48 -8.65 -6.90 -10.02
C ASP A 48 -9.27 -5.99 -8.95
N ASP A 49 -8.90 -6.18 -7.68
CA ASP A 49 -9.36 -5.33 -6.60
C ASP A 49 -8.57 -4.01 -6.63
N PRO A 50 -9.23 -2.85 -6.38
CA PRO A 50 -8.50 -1.60 -6.24
C PRO A 50 -7.53 -1.63 -5.07
N PHE A 51 -6.33 -1.06 -5.25
CA PHE A 51 -5.36 -0.92 -4.16
C PHE A 51 -5.95 -0.25 -2.92
N GLN A 52 -6.86 0.71 -3.12
CA GLN A 52 -7.53 1.45 -2.06
C GLN A 52 -8.20 0.54 -1.02
N ILE A 53 -8.75 -0.60 -1.43
CA ILE A 53 -9.50 -1.49 -0.54
C ILE A 53 -8.65 -2.62 0.07
N MET A 54 -7.36 -2.68 -0.28
CA MET A 54 -6.45 -3.71 0.18
C MET A 54 -5.85 -3.41 1.55
N ARG A 55 -5.34 -4.47 2.20
CA ARG A 55 -4.69 -4.39 3.51
C ARG A 55 -3.21 -4.75 3.39
N PHE A 56 -2.34 -3.86 3.86
CA PHE A 56 -0.89 -4.07 3.87
C PHE A 56 -0.37 -4.10 5.31
N ARG A 57 -0.10 -5.30 5.83
CA ARG A 57 0.44 -5.49 7.20
C ARG A 57 1.96 -5.48 7.19
N CYS A 58 2.56 -4.62 8.00
CA CYS A 58 4.01 -4.59 8.20
C CYS A 58 4.47 -5.84 8.95
N ARG A 59 5.37 -6.61 8.35
CA ARG A 59 5.94 -7.81 8.98
C ARG A 59 6.81 -7.51 10.20
N ARG A 60 7.35 -6.28 10.31
CA ARG A 60 8.27 -5.89 11.41
C ARG A 60 7.53 -5.56 12.70
N CYS A 61 6.47 -4.76 12.63
CA CYS A 61 5.75 -4.29 13.83
C CYS A 61 4.28 -4.73 13.89
N GLY A 62 3.76 -5.33 12.83
CA GLY A 62 2.37 -5.79 12.76
C GLY A 62 1.34 -4.69 12.52
N ALA A 63 1.74 -3.41 12.47
CA ALA A 63 0.88 -2.30 12.08
C ALA A 63 0.59 -2.32 10.57
N TYR A 64 -0.51 -1.73 10.18
CA TYR A 64 -0.97 -1.62 8.80
C TYR A 64 -0.59 -0.27 8.20
N ALA A 65 -0.26 -0.27 6.90
CA ALA A 65 -0.06 0.96 6.14
C ALA A 65 -1.39 1.71 5.99
N THR A 66 -1.32 3.04 6.01
CA THR A 66 -2.48 3.93 5.83
C THR A 66 -2.56 4.50 4.41
N SER A 67 -1.47 4.44 3.67
CA SER A 67 -1.40 4.90 2.29
C SER A 67 -0.36 4.13 1.49
N LEU A 68 -0.59 4.04 0.18
CA LEU A 68 0.43 3.64 -0.80
C LEU A 68 0.89 4.87 -1.58
N MET A 69 2.16 4.91 -1.92
CA MET A 69 2.73 5.89 -2.83
C MET A 69 2.95 5.22 -4.18
N ILE A 70 2.33 5.77 -5.23
CA ILE A 70 2.58 5.37 -6.61
C ILE A 70 3.61 6.33 -7.18
N GLY A 71 4.69 5.76 -7.70
CA GLY A 71 5.74 6.50 -8.36
C GLY A 71 6.16 5.87 -9.66
N ARG A 72 7.10 6.52 -10.33
CA ARG A 72 7.78 6.02 -11.52
C ARG A 72 9.28 6.05 -11.28
N ARG A 73 9.96 4.95 -11.58
CA ARG A 73 11.43 4.91 -11.68
C ARG A 73 11.85 5.80 -12.84
N ASN A 74 12.51 6.89 -12.51
CA ASN A 74 13.32 7.64 -13.44
C ASN A 74 14.76 7.67 -12.91
N MET A 75 15.73 7.89 -13.80
CA MET A 75 17.16 7.83 -13.46
C MET A 75 17.62 8.90 -12.46
N ALA A 76 16.78 9.90 -12.15
CA ALA A 76 17.20 11.08 -11.41
C ALA A 76 16.69 11.14 -9.96
N GLN A 77 15.43 10.78 -9.66
CA GLN A 77 14.88 10.95 -8.31
C GLN A 77 13.63 10.15 -7.95
N GLY A 78 13.06 9.36 -8.86
CA GLY A 78 11.77 8.70 -8.67
C GLY A 78 10.64 9.73 -8.67
N GLU A 79 9.87 9.77 -9.75
CA GLU A 79 8.72 10.68 -9.85
C GLU A 79 7.58 10.16 -8.96
N LYS A 80 7.08 10.98 -8.03
CA LYS A 80 5.88 10.64 -7.27
C LYS A 80 4.66 11.03 -8.10
N LEU A 81 3.84 10.07 -8.49
CA LEU A 81 2.65 10.32 -9.30
C LEU A 81 1.48 10.74 -8.41
N PHE A 82 1.10 9.89 -7.45
CA PHE A 82 0.04 10.19 -6.49
C PHE A 82 0.07 9.23 -5.30
N ALA A 83 -0.65 9.60 -4.24
CA ALA A 83 -0.86 8.76 -3.06
C ALA A 83 -2.25 8.12 -3.09
N ILE A 84 -2.34 6.86 -2.70
CA ILE A 84 -3.60 6.14 -2.50
C ILE A 84 -3.87 6.05 -1.01
N PRO A 85 -4.87 6.78 -0.46
CA PRO A 85 -5.29 6.58 0.92
C PRO A 85 -5.99 5.23 1.02
N LEU A 86 -5.47 4.33 1.85
CA LEU A 86 -6.05 3.00 2.02
C LEU A 86 -7.33 3.10 2.84
N LYS A 87 -8.43 2.61 2.26
CA LYS A 87 -9.76 2.48 2.85
C LYS A 87 -10.23 1.02 2.69
N PRO A 88 -9.69 0.08 3.47
CA PRO A 88 -10.10 -1.32 3.40
C PRO A 88 -11.62 -1.47 3.47
N ARG A 89 -12.22 -2.24 2.55
CA ARG A 89 -13.68 -2.37 2.37
C ARG A 89 -14.43 -2.82 3.64
N CYS A 90 -13.74 -3.53 4.50
CA CYS A 90 -14.22 -3.93 5.81
C CYS A 90 -13.12 -3.57 6.80
N TRP A 91 -13.36 -2.60 7.67
CA TRP A 91 -12.72 -2.57 8.97
C TRP A 91 -13.53 -3.55 9.82
N ASP A 92 -13.16 -4.82 9.77
CA ASP A 92 -13.54 -5.74 10.83
C ASP A 92 -13.05 -5.13 12.16
N GLU A 93 -13.86 -5.16 13.22
CA GLU A 93 -13.48 -4.58 14.53
C GLU A 93 -12.10 -5.06 15.02
N GLY A 94 -11.69 -6.25 14.57
CA GLY A 94 -10.37 -6.82 14.78
C GLY A 94 -9.23 -6.03 14.12
N HIS A 95 -9.42 -5.35 12.99
CA HIS A 95 -8.38 -4.54 12.34
C HIS A 95 -8.01 -3.31 13.17
N ASP A 96 -9.01 -2.54 13.61
CA ASP A 96 -8.81 -1.38 14.49
C ASP A 96 -8.17 -1.78 15.81
N ALA A 97 -8.65 -2.87 16.41
CA ALA A 97 -8.06 -3.42 17.62
C ALA A 97 -6.61 -3.85 17.39
N ASN A 98 -6.31 -4.54 16.28
CA ASN A 98 -4.96 -4.98 15.93
C ASN A 98 -4.03 -3.81 15.63
N GLN A 99 -4.51 -2.77 14.94
CA GLN A 99 -3.77 -1.57 14.62
C GLN A 99 -3.43 -0.81 15.90
N ARG A 100 -4.43 -0.53 16.75
CA ARG A 100 -4.23 0.09 18.07
C ARG A 100 -3.28 -0.72 18.94
N ALA A 101 -3.43 -2.04 19.00
CA ALA A 101 -2.55 -2.92 19.76
C ALA A 101 -1.12 -2.97 19.20
N ALA A 102 -0.93 -2.88 17.88
CA ALA A 102 0.39 -2.79 17.26
C ALA A 102 1.08 -1.46 17.59
N LEU A 103 0.35 -0.35 17.48
CA LEU A 103 0.88 0.99 17.80
C LEU A 103 1.20 1.12 19.30
N ALA A 104 0.29 0.68 20.18
CA ALA A 104 0.52 0.72 21.64
C ALA A 104 1.74 -0.11 22.07
N ARG A 105 2.03 -1.24 21.38
CA ARG A 105 3.25 -2.03 21.64
C ARG A 105 4.53 -1.30 21.24
N LEU A 106 4.48 -0.43 20.24
CA LEU A 106 5.62 0.37 19.82
C LEU A 106 5.84 1.54 20.78
N ASP A 107 4.77 2.20 21.22
CA ASP A 107 4.87 3.31 22.20
C ASP A 107 5.48 2.84 23.53
N ARG A 108 5.18 1.61 23.97
CA ARG A 108 5.78 1.02 25.18
C ARG A 108 7.26 0.66 25.06
N LYS A 109 7.80 0.57 23.85
CA LYS A 109 9.21 0.23 23.59
C LYS A 109 10.10 1.46 23.39
N ARG A 110 9.51 2.65 23.40
CA ARG A 110 10.19 3.92 23.18
C ARG A 110 10.50 4.60 24.51
#